data_AF-A0A9X8VLP4-F1
#
_entry.id   AF-A0A9X8VLP4-F1
#
_cell.length_a   1.000
_cell.length_b   1.000
_cell.length_c   1.000
_cell.angle_alpha   90.00
_cell.angle_beta   90.00
_cell.angle_gamma   90.00
#
_symmetry.space_group_name_H-M   'P 1'
#
loop_
_entity.id
_entity.type
_entity.pdbx_description
1 polymer ?
#
loop_
_entity_poly.entity_id
_entity_poly.type
_entity_poly.pdbx_seq_one_letter_code
_entity_poly.pdbx_strand_id
1 'polypeptide(L)'
;PYATVVVVRDSGMLAGSCRTGVYVNGEFAASLEAKEKAEFRVPPGNISVSIGQDMIENSLCIWRETSGSVPMTLRAGESRYLRIAGDRQRGFVLQAGRP
;
A
#
# COMPACT_ATOMS: atom_id res chain seq x y z
N PRO A 1 -0.52 -5.51 -22.64
CA PRO A 1 -1.68 -4.93 -21.92
C PRO A 1 -1.42 -4.99 -20.41
N TYR A 2 -1.88 -4.02 -19.64
CA TYR A 2 -1.57 -3.88 -18.20
C TYR A 2 -2.83 -3.92 -17.35
N ALA A 3 -2.67 -4.24 -16.07
CA ALA A 3 -3.63 -3.96 -15.01
C ALA A 3 -3.14 -2.77 -14.17
N THR A 4 -4.05 -2.17 -13.42
CA THR A 4 -3.76 -1.03 -12.55
C THR A 4 -4.01 -1.41 -11.10
N VAL A 5 -3.04 -1.14 -10.22
CA VAL A 5 -3.24 -1.19 -8.78
C VAL A 5 -3.13 0.23 -8.24
N VAL A 6 -4.17 0.67 -7.53
CA VAL A 6 -4.20 1.97 -6.85
C VAL A 6 -4.10 1.71 -5.36
N VAL A 7 -3.13 2.35 -4.70
CA VAL A 7 -2.96 2.28 -3.25
C VAL A 7 -3.08 3.69 -2.69
N VAL A 8 -4.02 3.89 -1.78
CA VAL A 8 -4.22 5.16 -1.07
C VAL A 8 -3.86 4.96 0.39
N ARG A 9 -3.15 5.92 0.99
CA ARG A 9 -2.99 5.95 2.44
C ARG A 9 -4.05 6.85 3.07
N ASP A 10 -4.87 6.27 3.92
CA ASP A 10 -5.96 7.00 4.55
C ASP A 10 -5.45 8.09 5.49
N SER A 11 -6.24 9.16 5.63
CA SER A 11 -6.14 10.03 6.80
C SER A 11 -6.85 9.41 7.99
N GLY A 12 -6.25 9.50 9.17
CA GLY A 12 -6.88 9.02 10.40
C GLY A 12 -6.04 9.31 11.64
N MET A 13 -6.44 8.75 12.77
CA MET A 13 -5.83 8.99 14.08
C MET A 13 -4.38 8.53 14.21
N LEU A 14 -3.92 7.65 13.32
CA LEU A 14 -2.51 7.24 13.19
C LEU A 14 -1.76 8.00 12.08
N ALA A 15 -2.39 8.97 11.41
CA ALA A 15 -1.77 9.82 10.40
C ALA A 15 -0.86 10.87 11.05
N GLY A 16 0.24 10.42 11.67
CA GLY A 16 1.38 11.27 11.99
C GLY A 16 2.22 11.56 10.73
N SER A 17 3.34 12.27 10.89
CA SER A 17 4.26 12.64 9.81
C SER A 17 5.13 11.49 9.28
N CYS A 18 4.86 10.24 9.69
CA CYS A 18 5.63 9.09 9.24
C CYS A 18 5.17 8.64 7.84
N ARG A 19 6.05 8.01 7.06
CA ARG A 19 5.75 7.48 5.71
C ARG A 19 5.57 5.96 5.74
N THR A 20 4.92 5.41 4.72
CA THR A 20 4.73 3.95 4.54
C THR A 20 5.22 3.53 3.17
N GLY A 21 6.09 2.53 3.12
CA GLY A 21 6.54 1.92 1.88
C GLY A 21 5.49 0.97 1.33
N VAL A 22 5.21 1.08 0.03
CA VAL A 22 4.40 0.12 -0.74
C VAL A 22 5.35 -0.75 -1.55
N TYR A 23 5.13 -2.06 -1.47
CA TYR A 23 5.92 -3.05 -2.18
C TYR A 23 5.04 -3.82 -3.15
N VAL A 24 5.49 -3.97 -4.40
CA VAL A 24 4.84 -4.79 -5.43
C VAL A 24 5.73 -5.98 -5.69
N ASN A 25 5.23 -7.19 -5.47
CA ASN A 25 5.98 -8.45 -5.57
C ASN A 25 7.27 -8.47 -4.72
N GLY A 26 7.26 -7.79 -3.57
CA GLY A 26 8.39 -7.71 -2.65
C GLY A 26 9.42 -6.62 -2.98
N GLU A 27 9.25 -5.90 -4.09
CA GLU A 27 10.10 -4.77 -4.46
C GLU A 27 9.49 -3.45 -4.01
N PHE A 28 10.31 -2.57 -3.41
CA PHE A 28 9.87 -1.24 -3.01
C PHE A 28 9.45 -0.43 -4.24
N ALA A 29 8.22 0.06 -4.22
CA ALA A 29 7.59 0.69 -5.39
C ALA A 29 7.12 2.13 -5.14
N ALA A 30 6.79 2.49 -3.90
CA ALA A 30 6.41 3.86 -3.54
C ALA A 30 6.59 4.16 -2.05
N SER A 31 6.78 5.44 -1.73
CA SER A 31 6.59 5.98 -0.39
C SER A 31 5.29 6.80 -0.36
N LEU A 32 4.45 6.59 0.65
CA LEU A 32 3.20 7.34 0.82
C LEU A 32 3.11 8.00 2.20
N GLU A 33 2.86 9.30 2.21
CA GLU A 33 2.32 10.07 3.34
C GLU A 33 0.80 9.91 3.47
N ALA A 34 0.24 10.40 4.58
CA ALA A 34 -1.21 10.40 4.76
C ALA A 34 -1.91 11.21 3.65
N LYS A 35 -2.99 10.66 3.09
CA LYS A 35 -3.76 11.21 1.95
C LYS A 35 -3.05 11.15 0.60
N GLU A 36 -1.86 10.56 0.51
CA GLU A 36 -1.22 10.30 -0.77
C GLU A 36 -1.77 9.02 -1.44
N LYS A 37 -1.58 8.97 -2.76
CA LYS A 37 -1.99 7.87 -3.63
C LYS A 37 -0.83 7.51 -4.56
N ALA A 38 -0.60 6.21 -4.74
CA ALA A 38 0.24 5.66 -5.80
C ALA A 38 -0.59 4.80 -6.75
N GLU A 39 -0.23 4.85 -8.04
CA GLU A 39 -0.82 4.02 -9.08
C GLU A 39 0.28 3.22 -9.78
N PHE A 40 0.11 1.90 -9.81
CA PHE A 40 1.08 0.97 -10.37
C PHE A 40 0.48 0.29 -11.60
N ARG A 41 1.21 0.34 -12.72
CA ARG A 41 0.90 -0.46 -13.90
C ARG A 41 1.65 -1.78 -13.79
N VAL A 42 0.91 -2.87 -13.69
CA VAL A 42 1.46 -4.21 -13.49
C VAL A 42 1.07 -5.14 -14.63
N PRO A 43 1.90 -6.15 -14.94
CA PRO A 43 1.48 -7.23 -15.83
C PRO A 43 0.23 -7.93 -15.29
N PRO A 44 -0.69 -8.40 -16.15
CA PRO A 44 -1.76 -9.29 -15.74
C PRO A 44 -1.18 -10.59 -15.14
N GLY A 45 -1.91 -11.19 -14.21
CA GLY A 45 -1.51 -12.41 -13.51
C GLY A 45 -1.47 -12.22 -12.00
N ASN A 46 -0.68 -13.07 -11.33
CA ASN A 46 -0.55 -13.06 -9.89
C ASN A 46 0.37 -11.93 -9.45
N ILE A 47 -0.15 -11.06 -8.59
CA ILE A 47 0.56 -9.93 -8.01
C ILE A 47 0.37 -10.00 -6.50
N SER A 48 1.38 -9.58 -5.74
CA SER A 48 1.25 -9.34 -4.30
C SER A 48 1.59 -7.89 -4.00
N VAL A 49 0.70 -7.19 -3.29
CA VAL A 49 1.00 -5.84 -2.78
C VAL A 49 1.16 -5.93 -1.30
N SER A 50 2.21 -5.33 -0.76
CA SER A 50 2.43 -5.27 0.68
C SER A 50 2.86 -3.91 1.17
N ILE A 51 2.77 -3.69 2.48
CA ILE A 51 3.25 -2.48 3.14
C ILE A 51 4.42 -2.79 4.07
N GLY A 52 5.34 -1.84 4.20
CA GLY A 52 6.52 -1.99 5.03
C GLY A 52 7.29 -0.68 5.22
N GLN A 53 8.59 -0.81 5.42
CA GLN A 53 9.49 0.33 5.61
C GLN A 53 9.48 1.26 4.40
N ASP A 54 9.46 2.56 4.65
CA ASP A 54 9.79 3.52 3.61
C ASP A 54 11.31 3.49 3.35
N MET A 55 11.71 3.29 2.09
CA MET A 55 13.10 3.23 1.65
C MET A 55 13.61 4.58 1.10
N ILE A 56 12.73 5.60 0.97
CA ILE A 56 13.12 6.96 0.57
C ILE A 56 13.47 7.78 1.80
N GLU A 57 12.54 7.90 2.74
CA GLU A 57 12.77 8.53 4.01
C GLU A 57 12.84 7.47 5.10
N ASN A 58 13.85 7.55 5.99
CA ASN A 58 13.97 6.62 7.11
C ASN A 58 12.96 6.94 8.24
N SER A 59 11.83 7.58 7.91
CA SER A 59 10.76 8.02 8.81
C SER A 59 9.72 6.90 8.97
N LEU A 60 10.17 5.77 9.51
CA LEU A 60 9.30 4.63 9.80
C LEU A 60 8.10 5.08 10.63
N CYS A 61 6.91 4.62 10.25
CA CYS A 61 5.80 4.54 11.18
C CYS A 61 6.13 3.48 12.25
N ILE A 62 6.85 3.87 13.32
CA ILE A 62 7.25 3.02 14.45
C ILE A 62 6.04 2.70 15.36
N TRP A 63 4.94 2.23 14.78
CA TRP A 63 3.73 1.84 15.49
C TRP A 63 3.45 0.37 15.21
N ARG A 64 3.98 -0.50 16.08
CA ARG A 64 3.71 -1.96 16.08
C ARG A 64 4.04 -2.62 14.72
N GLU A 65 3.37 -3.72 14.42
CA GLU A 65 3.56 -4.48 13.19
C GLU A 65 2.98 -3.72 11.99
N THR A 66 3.85 -3.07 11.21
CA THR A 66 3.48 -2.64 9.85
C THR A 66 3.78 -3.78 8.91
N SER A 67 2.84 -4.73 8.81
CA SER A 67 2.94 -5.83 7.86
C SER A 67 1.55 -6.20 7.38
N GLY A 68 1.41 -6.32 6.07
CA GLY A 68 0.15 -6.68 5.42
C GLY A 68 0.44 -6.94 3.97
N SER A 69 0.12 -8.13 3.49
CA SER A 69 0.30 -8.53 2.10
C SER A 69 -1.04 -8.99 1.55
N VAL A 70 -1.43 -8.44 0.41
CA VAL A 70 -2.66 -8.78 -0.30
C VAL A 70 -2.26 -9.43 -1.62
N PRO A 71 -2.28 -10.77 -1.71
CA PRO A 71 -2.15 -11.47 -2.99
C PRO A 71 -3.43 -11.28 -3.81
N MET A 72 -3.27 -11.13 -5.12
CA MET A 72 -4.38 -10.97 -6.05
C MET A 72 -4.01 -11.51 -7.44
N THR A 73 -5.03 -11.84 -8.23
CA THR A 73 -4.89 -12.13 -9.65
C THR A 73 -5.62 -11.05 -10.44
N LEU A 74 -4.92 -10.41 -11.39
CA LEU A 74 -5.46 -9.31 -12.19
C LEU A 74 -5.53 -9.66 -13.67
N ARG A 75 -6.60 -9.21 -14.33
CA ARG A 75 -6.76 -9.30 -15.80
C ARG A 75 -6.29 -8.02 -16.48
N ALA A 76 -5.97 -8.11 -17.76
CA ALA A 76 -5.69 -6.93 -18.58
C ALA A 76 -6.85 -5.92 -18.53
N GLY A 77 -6.55 -4.65 -18.28
CA GLY A 77 -7.53 -3.56 -18.15
C GLY A 77 -8.24 -3.51 -16.79
N GLU A 78 -7.96 -4.45 -15.88
CA GLU A 78 -8.55 -4.46 -14.55
C GLU A 78 -7.87 -3.42 -13.65
N SER A 79 -8.68 -2.74 -12.83
CA SER A 79 -8.21 -1.86 -11.76
C SER A 79 -8.54 -2.47 -10.41
N ARG A 80 -7.55 -2.50 -9.51
CA ARG A 80 -7.74 -2.87 -8.11
C ARG A 80 -7.37 -1.70 -7.20
N TYR A 81 -8.26 -1.42 -6.26
CA TYR A 81 -8.06 -0.35 -5.27
C TYR A 81 -7.76 -0.99 -3.92
N LEU A 82 -6.70 -0.51 -3.29
CA LEU A 82 -6.30 -0.86 -1.94
C LEU A 82 -6.16 0.41 -1.12
N ARG A 83 -6.30 0.26 0.19
CA ARG A 83 -6.07 1.34 1.15
C ARG A 83 -5.20 0.87 2.31
N ILE A 84 -4.32 1.76 2.74
CA ILE A 84 -3.54 1.64 3.97
C ILE A 84 -4.33 2.36 5.06
N ALA A 85 -4.91 1.59 5.98
CA ALA A 85 -5.73 2.10 7.07
C ALA A 85 -4.99 2.01 8.41
N GLY A 86 -5.24 2.97 9.30
CA GLY A 86 -4.77 2.90 10.68
C GLY A 86 -5.72 2.09 11.57
N ASP A 87 -5.21 1.06 12.22
CA ASP A 87 -5.88 0.19 13.20
C ASP A 87 -5.21 0.40 14.58
N ARG A 88 -6.01 0.70 15.62
CA ARG A 88 -5.49 0.98 16.97
C ARG A 88 -4.75 -0.21 17.60
N GLN A 89 -5.10 -1.42 17.22
CA GLN A 89 -4.47 -2.63 17.75
C GLN A 89 -3.31 -3.09 16.89
N ARG A 90 -3.44 -3.02 15.56
CA ARG A 90 -2.49 -3.61 14.62
C ARG A 90 -1.51 -2.63 13.98
N GLY A 91 -1.71 -1.32 14.12
CA GLY A 91 -0.90 -0.33 13.40
C GLY A 91 -1.46 -0.08 12.00
N PHE A 92 -0.62 -0.06 10.98
CA PHE A 92 -1.09 0.11 9.59
C PHE A 92 -1.44 -1.24 8.96
N VAL A 93 -2.61 -1.31 8.33
CA VAL A 93 -3.11 -2.50 7.64
C VAL A 93 -3.41 -2.19 6.17
N LEU A 94 -3.08 -3.13 5.29
CA LEU A 94 -3.42 -3.07 3.87
C LEU A 94 -4.72 -3.86 3.62
N GLN A 95 -5.71 -3.22 3.02
CA GLN A 95 -7.02 -3.85 2.77
C GLN A 95 -7.66 -3.34 1.48
N ALA A 96 -8.77 -3.96 1.07
CA ALA A 96 -9.54 -3.54 -0.09
C ALA A 96 -10.00 -2.06 0.03
N GLY A 97 -9.74 -1.29 -1.02
CA GLY A 97 -10.15 0.10 -1.16
C GLY A 97 -11.37 0.25 -2.08
N ARG A 98 -11.81 1.49 -2.26
CA ARG A 98 -12.80 1.87 -3.26
C ARG A 98 -12.18 2.93 -4.19
N PRO A 99 -12.70 3.09 -5.41
CA PRO A 99 -12.34 4.20 -6.29
C PRO A 99 -12.53 5.56 -5.64
#